data_AF-A0A5J4UM33-F1
#
_entry.id   AF-A0A5J4UM33-F1
#
_cell.length_a   1.000
_cell.length_b   1.000
_cell.length_c   1.000
_cell.angle_alpha   90.00
_cell.angle_beta   90.00
_cell.angle_gamma   90.00
#
_symmetry.space_group_name_H-M   'P 1'
#
loop_
_entity.id
_entity.type
_entity.pdbx_description
1 polymer ?
#
loop_
_entity_poly.entity_id
_entity_poly.type
_entity_poly.pdbx_seq_one_letter_code
_entity_poly.pdbx_strand_id
1 'polypeptide(L)'
;MSEFVTLRRIDWIRFKAVAEDYFLRGYNFEDTYAEMSITYAGICPEKNTLYKWEKSFKSSDTIVQYSLPSGRPRIYGLAGKILPHIMDYRSVSLTMLSNLLGQSREAINFAIENDLKMHQLSQRWILHQLSERNLEQRVEACGELVHFLGAHKIPDIAKFYDNMESAPY
;
A
#
# COMPACT_ATOMS: atom_id res chain seq x y z
N MET A 1 5.74 -33.56 -16.17
CA MET A 1 5.29 -32.33 -15.49
C MET A 1 5.81 -31.17 -16.33
N SER A 2 4.95 -30.45 -17.04
CA SER A 2 5.35 -29.28 -17.84
C SER A 2 5.58 -28.10 -16.91
N GLU A 3 6.83 -27.66 -16.77
CA GLU A 3 7.14 -26.40 -16.09
C GLU A 3 6.51 -25.25 -16.88
N PHE A 4 5.55 -24.55 -16.26
CA PHE A 4 4.95 -23.36 -16.85
C PHE A 4 5.96 -22.21 -16.74
N VAL A 5 6.51 -21.77 -17.87
CA VAL A 5 7.43 -20.63 -17.90
C VAL A 5 6.62 -19.33 -17.75
N THR A 6 6.85 -18.60 -16.67
CA THR A 6 6.24 -17.28 -16.46
C THR A 6 7.07 -16.20 -17.13
N LEU A 7 6.59 -15.69 -18.27
CA LEU A 7 7.22 -14.58 -18.99
C LEU A 7 7.00 -13.26 -18.25
N ARG A 8 8.08 -12.49 -18.04
CA ARG A 8 7.99 -11.15 -17.48
C ARG A 8 7.78 -10.13 -18.59
N ARG A 9 7.35 -8.94 -18.20
CA ARG A 9 7.10 -7.82 -19.12
C ARG A 9 8.32 -7.46 -19.97
N ILE A 10 9.52 -7.60 -19.41
CA ILE A 10 10.77 -7.32 -20.15
C ILE A 10 11.00 -8.32 -21.28
N ASP A 11 10.56 -9.57 -21.13
CA ASP A 11 10.69 -10.61 -22.15
C ASP A 11 9.81 -10.28 -23.36
N TRP A 12 8.58 -9.80 -23.11
CA TRP A 12 7.70 -9.32 -24.18
C TRP A 12 8.26 -8.13 -24.96
N ILE A 13 8.99 -7.23 -24.29
CA ILE A 13 9.66 -6.10 -24.97
C ILE A 13 10.79 -6.63 -25.85
N ARG A 14 11.58 -7.59 -25.36
CA ARG A 14 12.66 -8.23 -26.15
C ARG A 14 12.11 -8.91 -27.40
N PHE A 15 11.04 -9.68 -27.28
CA PHE A 15 10.42 -10.34 -28.42
C PHE A 15 9.90 -9.35 -29.46
N LYS A 16 9.26 -8.27 -29.02
CA LYS A 16 8.83 -7.19 -29.92
C LYS A 16 10.00 -6.52 -30.62
N ALA A 17 11.09 -6.24 -29.91
CA ALA A 17 12.28 -5.61 -30.50
C ALA A 17 12.89 -6.48 -31.61
N VAL A 18 12.97 -7.79 -31.38
CA VAL A 18 13.45 -8.74 -32.40
C VAL A 18 12.49 -8.81 -33.59
N ALA A 19 11.19 -8.93 -33.34
CA ALA A 19 10.20 -8.94 -34.42
C ALA A 19 10.22 -7.63 -35.24
N GLU A 20 10.44 -6.48 -34.58
CA GLU A 20 10.54 -5.18 -35.24
C GLU A 20 11.73 -5.11 -36.20
N ASP A 21 12.90 -5.60 -35.77
CA ASP A 21 14.09 -5.71 -36.63
C ASP A 21 13.84 -6.59 -37.87
N TYR A 22 13.15 -7.73 -37.73
CA TYR A 22 12.76 -8.57 -38.87
C TYR A 22 11.76 -7.87 -39.80
N PHE A 23 10.76 -7.16 -39.27
CA PHE A 23 9.79 -6.44 -40.08
C PHE A 23 10.44 -5.25 -40.81
N LEU A 24 11.39 -4.55 -40.20
CA LEU A 24 12.18 -3.49 -40.84
C LEU A 24 13.02 -4.02 -42.02
N ARG A 25 13.49 -5.26 -41.91
CA ARG A 25 14.20 -5.95 -43.01
C ARG A 25 13.27 -6.49 -44.10
N GLY A 26 11.96 -6.36 -43.95
CA GLY A 26 10.96 -6.78 -44.92
C GLY A 26 10.56 -8.26 -44.85
N TYR A 27 10.85 -8.96 -43.75
CA TYR A 27 10.39 -10.34 -43.55
C TYR A 27 8.90 -10.39 -43.19
N ASN A 28 8.25 -11.46 -43.62
CA ASN A 28 6.86 -11.74 -43.23
C ASN A 28 6.80 -12.32 -41.80
N PHE A 29 5.60 -12.30 -41.21
CA PHE A 29 5.38 -12.85 -39.87
C PHE A 29 5.65 -14.37 -39.79
N GLU A 30 5.48 -15.11 -40.88
CA GLU A 30 5.73 -16.56 -40.92
C GLU A 30 7.23 -16.87 -40.84
N ASP A 31 8.04 -16.17 -41.63
CA ASP A 31 9.50 -16.30 -41.63
C ASP A 31 10.07 -15.85 -40.28
N THR A 32 9.56 -14.73 -39.76
CA THR A 32 9.92 -14.23 -38.43
C THR A 32 9.59 -15.24 -37.33
N TYR A 33 8.43 -15.92 -37.43
CA TYR A 33 8.05 -16.97 -36.48
C TYR A 33 8.99 -18.17 -36.56
N ALA A 34 9.37 -18.60 -37.77
CA ALA A 34 10.30 -19.71 -37.94
C ALA A 34 11.64 -19.43 -37.25
N GLU A 35 12.23 -18.26 -37.49
CA GLU A 35 13.50 -17.83 -36.89
C GLU A 35 13.40 -17.64 -35.36
N MET A 36 12.33 -17.00 -34.89
CA MET A 36 12.11 -16.80 -33.46
C MET A 36 11.83 -18.13 -32.73
N SER A 37 11.13 -19.07 -33.36
CA SER A 37 10.86 -20.40 -32.80
C SER A 37 12.15 -21.21 -32.64
N ILE A 38 13.09 -21.11 -33.59
CA ILE A 38 14.42 -21.73 -33.47
C ILE A 38 15.22 -21.10 -32.33
N THR A 39 15.21 -19.76 -32.24
CA THR A 39 16.03 -19.01 -31.29
C THR A 39 15.52 -19.13 -29.85
N TYR A 40 14.20 -19.05 -29.66
CA TYR A 40 13.54 -18.95 -28.36
C TYR A 40 12.81 -20.23 -27.93
N ALA A 41 12.64 -21.21 -28.82
CA ALA A 41 12.02 -22.49 -28.55
C ALA A 41 10.72 -22.36 -27.73
N GLY A 42 10.66 -22.95 -26.52
CA GLY A 42 9.46 -23.00 -25.69
C GLY A 42 8.97 -21.67 -25.13
N ILE A 43 9.76 -20.59 -25.21
CA ILE A 43 9.36 -19.24 -24.78
C ILE A 43 8.97 -18.32 -25.94
N CYS A 44 9.01 -18.83 -27.18
CA CYS A 44 8.63 -18.07 -28.37
C CYS A 44 7.16 -17.63 -28.30
N PRO A 45 6.84 -16.38 -28.65
CA PRO A 45 5.45 -15.95 -28.81
C PRO A 45 4.73 -16.78 -29.88
N GLU A 46 3.43 -17.00 -29.68
CA GLU A 46 2.60 -17.73 -30.65
C GLU A 46 2.57 -17.03 -32.02
N LYS A 47 2.45 -17.82 -33.10
CA LYS A 47 2.35 -17.32 -34.48
C LYS A 47 1.27 -16.23 -34.65
N ASN A 48 0.15 -16.37 -33.95
CA ASN A 48 -0.96 -15.42 -33.99
C ASN A 48 -0.62 -14.07 -33.33
N THR A 49 0.30 -14.07 -32.37
CA THR A 49 0.83 -12.86 -31.74
C THR A 49 1.72 -12.09 -32.71
N LEU A 50 2.59 -12.78 -33.46
CA LEU A 50 3.42 -12.15 -34.49
C LEU A 50 2.59 -11.56 -35.63
N TYR A 51 1.53 -12.26 -36.06
CA TYR A 51 0.58 -11.72 -37.06
C TYR A 51 -0.05 -10.39 -36.60
N LYS A 52 -0.47 -10.31 -35.33
CA LYS A 52 -1.01 -9.06 -34.76
C LYS A 52 0.05 -7.96 -34.69
N TRP A 53 1.30 -8.30 -34.39
CA TRP A 53 2.41 -7.34 -34.37
C TRP A 53 2.71 -6.83 -35.77
N GLU A 54 2.78 -7.69 -36.78
CA GLU A 54 2.99 -7.28 -38.17
C GLU A 54 1.89 -6.32 -38.65
N LYS A 55 0.62 -6.63 -38.34
CA LYS A 55 -0.50 -5.74 -38.65
C LYS A 55 -0.37 -4.38 -37.95
N SER A 56 0.07 -4.39 -36.69
CA SER A 56 0.30 -3.16 -35.92
C SER A 56 1.46 -2.36 -36.52
N PHE A 57 2.57 -3.03 -36.85
CA PHE A 57 3.74 -2.44 -37.50
C PHE A 57 3.38 -1.75 -38.82
N LYS A 58 2.61 -2.42 -39.69
CA LYS A 58 2.11 -1.83 -40.94
C LYS A 58 1.26 -0.57 -40.74
N SER A 59 0.66 -0.39 -39.55
CA SER A 59 -0.18 0.77 -39.23
C SER A 59 0.56 1.88 -38.47
N SER A 60 1.52 1.55 -37.61
CA SER A 60 2.16 2.48 -36.67
C SER A 60 3.68 2.58 -36.81
N ASP A 61 4.28 1.83 -37.74
CA ASP A 61 5.73 1.76 -38.05
C ASP A 61 6.63 1.41 -36.85
N THR A 62 6.03 1.02 -35.72
CA THR A 62 6.72 0.66 -34.47
C THR A 62 5.81 -0.24 -33.65
N ILE A 63 6.37 -1.28 -33.03
CA ILE A 63 5.65 -2.23 -32.16
C ILE A 63 6.17 -2.25 -30.73
N VAL A 64 7.42 -1.85 -30.53
CA VAL A 64 8.04 -1.70 -29.21
C VAL A 64 7.50 -0.43 -28.53
N GLN A 65 6.63 -0.64 -27.54
CA GLN A 65 6.11 0.44 -26.72
C GLN A 65 6.20 0.07 -25.24
N TYR A 66 6.73 1.00 -24.44
CA TYR A 66 6.71 0.91 -22.99
C TYR A 66 5.53 1.72 -22.44
N SER A 67 4.33 1.13 -22.40
CA SER A 67 3.16 1.76 -21.78
C SER A 67 3.03 1.36 -20.32
N LEU A 68 2.95 2.30 -19.39
CA LEU A 68 2.63 1.96 -18.00
C LEU A 68 1.36 1.10 -17.97
N PRO A 69 1.32 0.03 -17.15
CA PRO A 69 0.13 -0.83 -17.13
C PRO A 69 -1.08 0.05 -16.81
N SER A 70 -2.15 -0.09 -17.58
CA SER A 70 -3.39 0.63 -17.30
C SER A 70 -3.99 0.06 -16.02
N GLY A 71 -3.56 0.61 -14.88
CA GLY A 71 -4.21 0.38 -13.60
C GLY A 71 -5.58 1.06 -13.57
N ARG A 72 -6.41 0.68 -12.60
CA ARG A 72 -7.65 1.40 -12.31
C ARG A 72 -7.32 2.90 -12.11
N PRO A 73 -7.98 3.82 -12.81
CA PRO A 73 -7.74 5.25 -12.65
C PRO A 73 -7.86 5.65 -11.18
N ARG A 74 -6.90 6.44 -10.68
CA ARG A 74 -6.99 7.00 -9.33
C ARG A 74 -8.11 8.02 -9.27
N ILE A 75 -8.95 7.91 -8.24
CA ILE A 75 -10.01 8.89 -7.96
C ILE A 75 -9.39 10.05 -7.18
N TYR A 76 -8.91 11.06 -7.90
CA TYR A 76 -8.32 12.25 -7.28
C TYR A 76 -9.37 13.06 -6.50
N GLY A 77 -8.96 13.64 -5.38
CA GLY A 77 -9.82 14.50 -4.54
C GLY A 77 -10.72 13.73 -3.56
N LEU A 78 -10.71 12.40 -3.56
CA LEU A 78 -11.45 11.61 -2.57
C LEU A 78 -10.92 11.80 -1.15
N ALA A 79 -9.60 11.89 -1.00
CA ALA A 79 -8.92 12.13 0.28
C ALA A 79 -9.42 13.39 1.00
N GLY A 80 -9.61 14.49 0.27
CA GLY A 80 -10.12 15.75 0.83
C GLY A 80 -11.56 15.67 1.34
N LYS A 81 -12.36 14.75 0.78
CA LYS A 81 -13.73 14.48 1.26
C LYS A 81 -13.75 13.54 2.47
N ILE A 82 -12.80 12.62 2.56
CA ILE A 82 -12.71 11.67 3.68
C ILE A 82 -12.19 12.36 4.96
N LEU A 83 -11.20 13.25 4.82
CA LEU A 83 -10.47 13.82 5.96
C LEU A 83 -11.38 14.49 7.01
N PRO A 84 -12.35 15.35 6.65
CA PRO A 84 -13.25 15.97 7.63
C PRO A 84 -14.01 14.93 8.46
N HIS A 85 -14.53 13.88 7.82
CA HIS A 85 -15.27 12.83 8.50
C HIS A 85 -14.41 12.04 9.50
N ILE A 86 -13.11 11.85 9.21
CA ILE A 86 -12.19 11.20 10.14
C ILE A 86 -11.84 12.13 11.31
N MET A 87 -11.74 13.44 11.08
CA MET A 87 -11.44 14.41 12.14
C MET A 87 -12.60 14.60 13.12
N ASP A 88 -13.85 14.54 12.63
CA ASP A 88 -15.04 14.74 13.46
C ASP A 88 -15.30 13.57 14.41
N TYR A 89 -14.92 12.34 14.03
CA TYR A 89 -15.25 11.12 14.76
C TYR A 89 -13.99 10.30 15.08
N ARG A 90 -13.82 9.97 16.37
CA ARG A 90 -12.70 9.15 16.86
C ARG A 90 -12.57 7.78 16.17
N SER A 91 -13.67 7.21 15.69
CA SER A 91 -13.69 5.93 15.00
C SER A 91 -14.77 5.90 13.91
N VAL A 92 -14.35 5.82 12.66
CA VAL A 92 -15.24 5.76 11.48
C VAL A 92 -15.05 4.44 10.76
N SER A 93 -16.15 3.80 10.36
CA SER A 93 -16.08 2.58 9.56
C SER A 93 -15.96 2.87 8.06
N LEU A 94 -15.23 2.02 7.33
CA LEU A 94 -15.16 2.11 5.87
C LEU A 94 -16.52 1.95 5.20
N THR A 95 -17.42 1.16 5.79
CA THR A 95 -18.79 0.98 5.29
C THR A 95 -19.59 2.28 5.41
N MET A 96 -19.46 3.00 6.52
CA MET A 96 -20.11 4.29 6.71
C MET A 96 -19.61 5.30 5.68
N LEU A 97 -18.28 5.42 5.50
CA LEU A 97 -17.70 6.31 4.49
C LEU A 97 -18.12 5.92 3.07
N SER A 98 -18.21 4.61 2.79
CA SER A 98 -18.67 4.09 1.50
C SER A 98 -20.10 4.49 1.19
N ASN A 99 -21.00 4.33 2.15
CA ASN A 99 -22.40 4.73 2.02
C ASN A 99 -22.56 6.25 1.89
N LEU A 100 -21.75 7.02 2.63
CA LEU A 100 -21.83 8.49 2.64
C LEU A 100 -21.26 9.12 1.35
N LEU A 101 -20.13 8.61 0.87
CA LEU A 101 -19.43 9.15 -0.30
C LEU A 101 -19.84 8.48 -1.62
N GLY A 102 -20.62 7.40 -1.56
CA GLY A 102 -21.03 6.61 -2.72
C GLY A 102 -19.85 5.93 -3.44
N GLN A 103 -18.75 5.67 -2.73
CA GLN A 103 -17.53 5.08 -3.28
C GLN A 103 -17.32 3.67 -2.75
N SER A 104 -16.67 2.82 -3.55
CA SER A 104 -16.29 1.47 -3.11
C SER A 104 -15.37 1.52 -1.88
N ARG A 105 -15.52 0.56 -0.97
CA ARG A 105 -14.70 0.46 0.25
C ARG A 105 -13.21 0.41 -0.06
N GLU A 106 -12.83 -0.25 -1.14
CA GLU A 106 -11.44 -0.40 -1.59
C GLU A 106 -10.84 0.94 -2.02
N ALA A 107 -11.63 1.77 -2.72
CA ALA A 107 -11.18 3.11 -3.14
C ALA A 107 -10.97 4.04 -1.92
N ILE A 108 -11.86 3.95 -0.93
CA ILE A 108 -11.74 4.71 0.32
C ILE A 108 -10.53 4.23 1.12
N ASN A 109 -10.37 2.91 1.28
CA ASN A 109 -9.22 2.36 1.99
C ASN A 109 -7.90 2.76 1.31
N PHE A 110 -7.85 2.63 -0.02
CA PHE A 110 -6.70 3.06 -0.80
C PHE A 110 -6.39 4.55 -0.60
N ALA A 111 -7.40 5.43 -0.62
CA ALA A 111 -7.21 6.86 -0.39
C ALA A 111 -6.72 7.16 1.04
N ILE A 112 -7.24 6.46 2.05
CA ILE A 112 -6.80 6.61 3.45
C ILE A 112 -5.32 6.21 3.60
N GLU A 113 -4.93 5.05 3.04
CA GLU A 113 -3.57 4.52 3.17
C GLU A 113 -2.55 5.29 2.31
N ASN A 114 -2.90 5.61 1.06
CA ASN A 114 -1.94 6.13 0.07
C ASN A 114 -1.95 7.65 -0.04
N ASP A 115 -3.14 8.27 0.01
CA ASP A 115 -3.27 9.73 -0.16
C ASP A 115 -3.16 10.45 1.18
N LEU A 116 -3.89 9.98 2.22
CA LEU A 116 -3.85 10.55 3.58
C LEU A 116 -2.71 10.00 4.44
N LYS A 117 -2.10 8.88 4.04
CA LYS A 117 -1.03 8.19 4.80
C LYS A 117 -1.44 7.87 6.24
N MET A 118 -2.70 7.51 6.43
CA MET A 118 -3.25 7.15 7.74
C MET A 118 -3.24 5.64 7.94
N HIS A 119 -2.98 5.22 9.18
CA HIS A 119 -3.01 3.83 9.59
C HIS A 119 -4.10 3.60 10.63
N GLN A 120 -4.80 2.48 10.50
CA GLN A 120 -5.78 2.06 11.50
C GLN A 120 -5.05 1.61 12.77
N LEU A 121 -5.38 2.23 13.91
CA LEU A 121 -4.92 1.79 15.22
C LEU A 121 -5.95 0.86 15.88
N SER A 122 -5.48 -0.15 16.60
CA SER A 122 -6.34 -1.00 17.41
C SER A 122 -6.89 -0.23 18.61
N GLN A 123 -8.16 -0.46 18.93
CA GLN A 123 -8.75 0.04 20.17
C GLN A 123 -8.10 -0.67 21.36
N ARG A 124 -7.80 0.09 22.42
CA ARG A 124 -7.21 -0.44 23.66
C ARG A 124 -8.29 -0.52 24.74
N TRP A 125 -8.29 -1.60 25.51
CA TRP A 125 -9.11 -1.70 26.72
C TRP A 125 -8.57 -0.74 27.78
N ILE A 126 -9.44 0.13 28.27
CA ILE A 126 -9.15 1.01 29.40
C ILE A 126 -9.83 0.37 30.61
N LEU A 127 -9.08 0.10 31.68
CA LEU A 127 -9.54 -0.66 32.86
C LEU A 127 -10.77 -0.06 33.54
N HIS A 128 -10.99 1.25 33.43
CA HIS A 128 -12.14 1.93 34.02
C HIS A 128 -12.51 3.20 33.24
N GLN A 129 -13.81 3.48 33.13
CA GLN A 129 -14.31 4.77 32.65
C GLN A 129 -14.25 5.78 33.80
N LEU A 130 -13.32 6.73 33.73
CA LEU A 130 -13.16 7.75 34.76
C LEU A 130 -14.29 8.77 34.66
N SER A 131 -14.88 9.14 35.80
CA SER A 131 -15.64 10.38 35.92
C SER A 131 -14.70 11.58 35.86
N GLU A 132 -15.27 12.77 35.59
CA GLU A 132 -14.51 14.03 35.56
C GLU A 132 -13.76 14.27 36.88
N ARG A 133 -14.43 14.08 38.03
CA ARG A 133 -13.81 14.16 39.36
C ARG A 133 -12.64 13.19 39.54
N ASN A 134 -12.78 11.94 39.08
CA ASN A 134 -11.68 10.97 39.16
C ASN A 134 -10.50 11.35 38.26
N LEU A 135 -10.77 12.04 37.16
CA LEU A 135 -9.74 12.53 36.24
C LEU A 135 -8.99 13.70 36.86
N GLU A 136 -9.69 14.67 37.46
CA GLU A 136 -9.11 15.80 38.20
C GLU A 136 -8.20 15.31 39.33
N GLN A 137 -8.71 14.42 40.19
CA GLN A 137 -7.94 13.85 41.30
C GLN A 137 -6.67 13.15 40.83
N ARG A 138 -6.74 12.44 39.70
CA ARG A 138 -5.56 11.79 39.12
C ARG A 138 -4.55 12.79 38.58
N VAL A 139 -5.01 13.86 37.93
CA VAL A 139 -4.12 14.90 37.42
C VAL A 139 -3.41 15.62 38.57
N GLU A 140 -4.15 15.96 39.63
CA GLU A 140 -3.63 16.59 40.84
C GLU A 140 -2.58 15.70 41.54
N ALA A 141 -2.95 14.45 41.84
CA ALA A 141 -2.04 13.51 42.50
C ALA A 141 -0.77 13.22 41.67
N CYS A 142 -0.90 13.10 40.34
CA CYS A 142 0.26 12.96 39.46
C CYS A 142 1.12 14.23 39.47
N GLY A 143 0.52 15.43 39.52
CA GLY A 143 1.24 16.70 39.60
C GLY A 143 2.06 16.81 40.87
N GLU A 144 1.47 16.48 42.02
CA GLU A 144 2.17 16.43 43.31
C GLU A 144 3.32 15.43 43.29
N LEU A 145 3.09 14.24 42.72
CA LEU A 145 4.09 13.18 42.62
C LEU A 145 5.24 13.58 41.69
N VAL A 146 4.97 14.22 40.56
CA VAL A 146 6.00 14.75 39.66
C VAL A 146 6.84 15.81 40.36
N HIS A 147 6.21 16.72 41.12
CA HIS A 147 6.92 17.74 41.88
C HIS A 147 7.80 17.12 42.98
N PHE A 148 7.27 16.15 43.72
CA PHE A 148 8.00 15.41 44.76
C PHE A 148 9.23 14.68 44.18
N LEU A 149 9.05 13.96 43.07
CA LEU A 149 10.13 13.24 42.38
C LEU A 149 11.13 14.17 41.68
N GLY A 150 10.70 15.36 41.26
CA GLY A 150 11.59 16.39 40.72
C GLY A 150 12.48 17.03 41.78
N ALA A 151 11.98 17.17 43.01
CA ALA A 151 12.72 17.74 44.14
C ALA A 151 13.74 16.76 44.76
N HIS A 152 13.51 15.45 44.66
CA HIS A 152 14.39 14.42 45.21
C HIS A 152 15.10 13.67 44.07
N LYS A 153 16.43 13.77 43.98
CA LYS A 153 17.18 12.97 43.00
C LYS A 153 16.94 11.48 43.30
N ILE A 154 16.69 10.71 42.24
CA ILE A 154 16.32 9.29 42.20
C ILE A 154 16.96 8.36 43.26
N PRO A 155 18.22 8.51 43.72
CA PRO A 155 18.75 7.67 44.82
C PRO A 155 18.03 7.77 46.17
N ASP A 156 17.25 8.82 46.46
CA ASP A 156 16.59 8.98 47.77
C ASP A 156 15.25 8.24 47.90
N ILE A 157 14.62 7.85 46.78
CA ILE A 157 13.29 7.20 46.78
C ILE A 157 13.39 5.73 47.26
N ALA A 158 14.50 5.06 46.98
CA ALA A 158 14.73 3.69 47.44
C ALA A 158 14.71 3.58 48.97
N LYS A 159 15.23 4.60 49.68
CA LYS A 159 15.19 4.67 51.16
C LYS A 159 13.80 4.99 51.71
N PHE A 160 12.90 5.53 50.88
CA PHE A 160 11.53 5.87 51.29
C PHE A 160 10.65 4.61 51.34
N TYR A 161 10.82 3.70 50.39
CA TYR A 161 10.10 2.41 50.37
C TYR A 161 10.53 1.48 51.52
N ASP A 162 11.82 1.46 51.88
CA ASP A 162 12.33 0.69 53.03
C ASP A 162 11.72 1.13 54.37
N ASN A 163 11.34 2.41 54.51
CA ASN A 163 10.69 2.93 55.73
C ASN A 163 9.17 2.69 55.78
N MET A 164 8.51 2.50 54.63
CA MET A 164 7.07 2.22 54.59
C MET A 164 6.73 0.75 54.88
N GLU A 165 7.59 -0.20 54.48
CA GLU A 165 7.40 -1.62 54.81
C GLU A 165 7.65 -1.94 56.31
N SER A 166 8.23 -1.00 57.07
CA SER A 166 8.46 -1.13 58.52
C SER A 166 7.33 -0.58 59.42
N ALA A 167 6.24 -0.06 58.85
CA ALA A 167 5.08 0.36 59.64
C ALA A 167 4.15 -0.84 59.92
N PRO A 168 3.90 -1.22 61.18
CA PRO A 168 2.99 -2.32 61.49
C PRO A 168 1.55 -1.95 61.14
N TYR A 169 0.82 -2.92 60.58
CA TYR A 169 -0.63 -2.89 60.41
C TYR A 169 -1.37 -2.60 61.73
#